data_AF-X1LFY5-F1
#
_entry.id   AF-X1LFY5-F1
#
_cell.length_a   1.000
_cell.length_b   1.000
_cell.length_c   1.000
_cell.angle_alpha   90.00
_cell.angle_beta   90.00
_cell.angle_gamma   90.00
#
_symmetry.space_group_name_H-M   'P 1'
#
loop_
_entity.id
_entity.type
_entity.pdbx_description
1 polymer ?
#
loop_
_entity_poly.entity_id
_entity_poly.type
_entity_poly.pdbx_seq_one_letter_code
_entity_poly.pdbx_strand_id
1 'polypeptide(L)' 'SPVDNPVIVFHGKLDEVIPIKRSRARAEKIFTNLIYNTVDDDHSLKKTVQALDWEEIIKN' A
#
# COMPACT_ATOMS: atom_id res chain seq x y z
N SER A 1 6.55 -10.02 16.61
CA SER A 1 5.21 -10.63 16.56
C SER A 1 4.45 -10.06 15.37
N PRO A 2 3.54 -10.82 14.73
CA PRO A 2 2.68 -10.29 13.66
C PRO A 2 1.74 -9.19 14.19
N VAL A 3 1.31 -8.30 13.28
CA VAL A 3 0.42 -7.15 13.56
C VAL A 3 -0.95 -7.38 12.91
N ASP A 4 -2.01 -7.21 13.70
CA ASP A 4 -3.41 -7.52 13.32
C ASP A 4 -4.27 -6.29 13.01
N ASN A 5 -3.78 -5.08 13.28
CA ASN A 5 -4.50 -3.87 12.90
C ASN A 5 -4.78 -3.86 11.38
N PRO A 6 -5.94 -3.36 10.92
CA PRO A 6 -6.20 -3.17 9.50
C PRO A 6 -5.11 -2.29 8.86
N VAL A 7 -4.50 -2.79 7.78
CA VAL A 7 -3.49 -2.06 7.02
C VAL A 7 -3.88 -2.03 5.54
N ILE A 8 -3.81 -0.84 4.95
CA ILE A 8 -3.98 -0.64 3.51
C ILE A 8 -2.66 -0.09 2.96
N VAL A 9 -2.04 -0.83 2.04
CA VAL A 9 -0.83 -0.40 1.34
C VAL A 9 -1.18 -0.03 -0.10
N PHE A 10 -0.61 1.07 -0.58
CA PHE A 10 -0.60 1.43 -2.00
C PHE A 10 0.84 1.37 -2.51
N HIS A 11 1.06 0.72 -3.67
CA HIS A 11 2.38 0.61 -4.31
C HIS A 11 2.26 0.93 -5.81
N GLY A 12 3.08 1.85 -6.31
CA GLY A 12 3.08 2.27 -7.72
C GLY A 12 3.59 1.17 -8.66
N LYS A 13 2.86 0.86 -9.73
CA LYS A 13 3.28 -0.11 -10.75
C LYS A 13 4.57 0.31 -11.47
N LEU A 14 4.85 1.61 -11.49
CA LEU A 14 6.03 2.23 -12.10
C LEU A 14 7.10 2.59 -11.06
N ASP A 15 7.04 1.98 -9.88
CA ASP A 15 8.09 2.15 -8.86
C ASP A 15 9.38 1.45 -9.29
N GLU A 16 10.35 2.25 -9.73
CA GLU A 16 11.69 1.81 -10.12
C GLU A 16 12.67 1.76 -8.94
N VAL A 17 12.27 2.23 -7.75
CA VAL A 17 13.11 2.26 -6.54
C VAL A 17 12.93 0.99 -5.73
N ILE A 18 11.69 0.58 -5.49
CA ILE A 18 11.33 -0.58 -4.67
C ILE A 18 10.47 -1.55 -5.47
N PRO A 19 10.97 -2.77 -5.76
CA PRO A 19 10.19 -3.78 -6.46
C PRO A 19 8.96 -4.23 -5.65
N ILE A 20 7.78 -4.19 -6.29
CA ILE A 20 6.48 -4.60 -5.71
C ILE A 20 6.55 -5.99 -5.07
N LYS A 21 7.13 -6.98 -5.77
CA LYS A 21 7.23 -8.36 -5.27
C LYS A 21 7.94 -8.44 -3.93
N ARG A 22 9.00 -7.65 -3.74
CA ARG A 22 9.78 -7.62 -2.49
C ARG A 22 9.03 -6.89 -1.38
N SER A 23 8.36 -5.80 -1.70
CA SER A 23 7.56 -5.02 -0.75
C SER A 23 6.35 -5.82 -0.26
N ARG A 24 5.57 -6.39 -1.18
CA ARG A 24 4.38 -7.21 -0.87
C ARG A 24 4.71 -8.42 0.00
N ALA A 25 5.73 -9.20 -0.36
CA ALA A 25 6.12 -10.36 0.43
C ALA A 25 6.54 -10.02 1.88
N ARG A 26 7.08 -8.80 2.11
CA ARG A 26 7.38 -8.33 3.46
C ARG A 26 6.13 -7.90 4.21
N ALA A 27 5.23 -7.18 3.55
CA ALA A 27 3.96 -6.76 4.14
C ALA A 27 3.13 -7.97 4.58
N GLU A 28 2.99 -8.99 3.71
CA GLU A 28 2.25 -10.23 4.00
C GLU A 28 2.85 -11.06 5.14
N LYS A 29 4.15 -10.92 5.41
CA LYS A 29 4.81 -11.58 6.56
C LYS A 29 4.54 -10.88 7.89
N ILE A 30 4.31 -9.57 7.86
CA ILE A 30 4.21 -8.72 9.06
C ILE A 30 2.75 -8.52 9.46
N PHE A 31 1.88 -8.22 8.48
CA PHE A 31 0.49 -7.84 8.68
C PHE A 31 -0.44 -9.00 8.36
N THR A 32 -1.28 -9.40 9.32
CA THR A 32 -2.27 -10.46 9.13
C THR A 32 -3.59 -9.94 8.56
N ASN A 33 -3.84 -8.63 8.67
CA ASN A 33 -5.00 -7.94 8.11
C ASN A 33 -4.54 -6.87 7.10
N LEU A 34 -4.28 -7.30 5.87
CA LEU A 34 -3.63 -6.50 4.84
C LEU A 34 -4.47 -6.42 3.56
N ILE A 35 -4.73 -5.19 3.10
CA ILE A 35 -5.13 -4.88 1.74
C ILE A 35 -3.92 -4.27 1.03
N TYR A 36 -3.47 -4.88 -0.06
CA TYR A 36 -2.30 -4.40 -0.82
C TYR A 36 -2.68 -4.02 -2.26
N ASN A 37 -2.86 -2.73 -2.48
CA ASN A 37 -3.25 -2.14 -3.75
C ASN A 37 -2.02 -1.81 -4.61
N THR A 38 -2.05 -2.21 -5.88
CA THR A 38 -1.08 -1.77 -6.89
C THR A 38 -1.74 -0.77 -7.83
N VAL A 39 -1.17 0.42 -7.97
CA VAL A 39 -1.78 1.57 -8.66
C VAL A 39 -0.94 2.03 -9.85
N ASP A 40 -1.56 2.59 -10.89
CA ASP A 40 -0.85 3.15 -12.04
C ASP A 40 -0.25 4.52 -11.69
N ASP A 41 0.87 4.46 -10.97
CA ASP A 41 1.64 5.58 -10.44
C ASP A 41 3.11 5.16 -10.22
N ASP A 42 3.97 6.14 -9.90
CA ASP A 42 5.38 5.94 -9.57
C ASP A 42 5.63 5.75 -8.07
N HIS A 43 6.90 5.69 -7.67
CA HIS A 43 7.32 5.53 -6.27
C HIS A 43 6.76 6.61 -5.33
N SER A 44 6.56 7.84 -5.82
CA SER A 44 6.07 8.97 -5.02
C SER A 44 4.58 8.90 -4.74
N LEU A 45 3.84 8.10 -5.51
CA LEU A 45 2.38 7.96 -5.42
C LEU A 45 1.62 9.30 -5.50
N LYS A 46 2.21 10.34 -6.10
CA LYS A 46 1.68 11.71 -6.05
C LYS A 46 0.26 11.78 -6.61
N LYS A 47 -0.02 11.08 -7.71
CA LYS A 47 -1.35 11.06 -8.34
C LYS A 47 -2.35 10.31 -7.44
N THR A 48 -1.93 9.18 -6.89
CA THR A 48 -2.77 8.31 -6.05
C THR A 48 -3.16 9.04 -4.77
N VAL A 49 -2.19 9.57 -4.02
CA VAL A 49 -2.42 10.27 -2.75
C VAL A 49 -3.38 11.45 -2.88
N GLN A 50 -3.35 12.15 -4.03
CA GLN A 50 -4.24 13.26 -4.31
C GLN A 50 -5.67 12.83 -4.68
N ALA A 51 -5.86 11.60 -5.14
CA ALA A 51 -7.15 11.09 -5.61
C ALA A 51 -7.90 10.24 -4.57
N LEU A 52 -7.24 9.82 -3.49
CA LEU A 52 -7.86 9.02 -2.44
C LEU A 52 -8.90 9.82 -1.65
N ASP A 53 -10.05 9.20 -1.39
CA ASP A 53 -10.98 9.66 -0.35
C ASP A 53 -10.42 9.26 1.02
N TRP A 54 -9.67 10.18 1.61
CA TRP A 54 -9.05 9.96 2.91
C TRP A 54 -10.08 9.83 4.04
N GLU A 55 -11.25 10.44 3.92
CA GLU A 55 -12.27 10.33 4.95
C GLU A 55 -12.85 8.92 4.99
N GLU A 56 -13.14 8.34 3.81
CA GLU A 56 -13.57 6.95 3.68
C GLU A 56 -12.53 5.99 4.25
N ILE A 57 -11.24 6.23 4.00
CA ILE A 57 -10.16 5.33 4.41
C ILE A 57 -9.90 5.38 5.92
N ILE A 58 -9.97 6.56 6.55
CA ILE A 58 -9.56 6.76 7.95
C ILE A 58 -10.72 6.55 8.93
N LYS A 59 -11.96 6.82 8.53
CA LYS A 59 -13.14 6.74 9.41
C LYS A 59 -13.80 5.35 9.45
N ASN A 60 -13.40 4.43 8.56
CA ASN A 60 -13.78 3.01 8.58
C ASN A 60 -12.92 2.20 9.56
#